data_AF-A0A3M2ST41-F1
#
_entry.id   AF-A0A3M2ST41-F1
#
_cell.length_a   1.000
_cell.length_b   1.000
_cell.length_c   1.000
_cell.angle_alpha   90.00
_cell.angle_beta   90.00
_cell.angle_gamma   90.00
#
_symmetry.space_group_name_H-M   'P 1'
#
loop_
_entity.id
_entity.type
_entity.pdbx_description
1 polymer ?
#
loop_
_entity_poly.entity_id
_entity_poly.type
_entity_poly.pdbx_seq_one_letter_code
_entity_poly.pdbx_strand_id
1 'polypeptide(L)'
;MLSGSSNPNMGLAASFDDMLDRLATSANTTMDNLSYMSRAVMSGIFFILHSLTAAVAGLILIFALVMITIHLGLAPIFIGLSVFKATSDFFFQWLRSTLSYVLYPIVIAAVLGSMIRLTQGVVDNLDPTNIESIAGLVPFLTILFMMIFTIVLIPMIVSGLSGMVAA
;
A
#
# COMPACT_ATOMS: atom_id res chain seq x y z
N MET A 1 -21.45 -5.12 -19.44
CA MET A 1 -20.54 -4.13 -20.05
C MET A 1 -19.29 -4.08 -19.20
N LEU A 2 -18.23 -4.75 -19.65
CA LEU A 2 -16.94 -4.84 -18.96
C LEU A 2 -16.15 -3.57 -19.26
N SER A 3 -16.12 -2.60 -18.34
CA SER A 3 -15.14 -1.52 -18.37
C SER A 3 -13.84 -2.02 -17.75
N GLY A 4 -13.20 -2.98 -18.41
CA GLY A 4 -11.77 -3.21 -18.28
C GLY A 4 -11.04 -2.17 -19.10
N SER A 5 -11.20 -0.88 -18.79
CA SER A 5 -10.29 0.15 -19.30
C SER A 5 -9.11 0.21 -18.33
N SER A 6 -8.09 -0.60 -18.58
CA SER A 6 -6.73 -0.23 -18.20
C SER A 6 -6.39 1.03 -18.98
N ASN A 7 -6.82 2.20 -18.47
CA ASN A 7 -6.37 3.46 -19.00
C ASN A 7 -4.86 3.52 -18.73
N PRO A 8 -4.00 3.53 -19.77
CA PRO A 8 -2.55 3.50 -19.59
C PRO A 8 -2.01 4.76 -18.89
N ASN A 9 -2.87 5.76 -18.65
CA ASN A 9 -2.57 6.97 -17.87
C ASN A 9 -3.12 6.92 -16.43
N MET A 10 -3.66 5.79 -15.95
CA MET A 10 -4.08 5.67 -14.55
C MET A 10 -2.87 5.72 -13.64
N GLY A 11 -2.82 6.76 -12.80
CA GLY A 11 -1.86 6.83 -11.71
C GLY A 11 -2.09 5.72 -10.68
N LEU A 12 -1.06 5.44 -9.88
CA LEU A 12 -1.07 4.38 -8.86
C LEU A 12 -2.31 4.43 -7.94
N ALA A 13 -2.74 5.63 -7.55
CA ALA A 13 -3.92 5.82 -6.71
C ALA A 13 -5.20 5.30 -7.39
N ALA A 14 -5.42 5.65 -8.66
CA ALA A 14 -6.58 5.18 -9.41
C ALA A 14 -6.56 3.66 -9.64
N SER A 15 -5.38 3.07 -9.86
CA SER A 15 -5.24 1.61 -9.97
C SER A 15 -5.46 0.90 -8.63
N PHE A 16 -5.11 1.54 -7.52
CA PHE A 16 -5.37 1.02 -6.19
C PHE A 16 -6.86 1.08 -5.86
N ASP A 17 -7.54 2.18 -6.19
CA ASP A 17 -8.99 2.31 -6.03
C ASP A 17 -9.74 1.27 -6.88
N ASP A 18 -9.36 1.07 -8.14
CA ASP A 18 -9.90 0.01 -9.00
C ASP A 18 -9.70 -1.39 -8.41
N MET A 19 -8.51 -1.66 -7.85
CA MET A 19 -8.23 -2.93 -7.19
C MET A 19 -9.16 -3.15 -5.99
N LEU A 20 -9.40 -2.13 -5.16
CA LEU A 20 -10.30 -2.21 -4.01
C LEU A 20 -11.75 -2.45 -4.44
N ASP A 21 -12.21 -1.75 -5.47
CA ASP A 21 -13.57 -1.91 -6.01
C ASP A 21 -13.78 -3.32 -6.60
N ARG A 22 -12.78 -3.85 -7.32
CA ARG A 22 -12.82 -5.22 -7.85
C ARG A 22 -12.83 -6.26 -6.74
N LEU A 23 -12.00 -6.09 -5.71
CA LEU A 23 -12.00 -6.96 -4.53
C LEU A 23 -13.35 -6.95 -3.83
N ALA A 24 -13.91 -5.76 -3.56
CA ALA A 24 -15.18 -5.61 -2.87
C ALA A 24 -16.34 -6.21 -3.68
N THR A 25 -16.38 -5.97 -4.99
CA THR A 25 -17.41 -6.51 -5.88
C THR A 25 -17.34 -8.03 -5.97
N SER A 26 -16.13 -8.59 -6.09
CA SER A 26 -15.93 -10.04 -6.14
C SER A 26 -16.26 -10.72 -4.80
N ALA A 27 -15.90 -10.11 -3.68
CA ALA A 27 -16.28 -10.58 -2.36
C ALA A 27 -17.80 -10.54 -2.16
N ASN A 28 -18.46 -9.43 -2.50
CA ASN A 28 -19.92 -9.29 -2.38
C ASN A 28 -20.66 -10.32 -3.25
N THR A 29 -20.20 -10.54 -4.49
CA THR A 29 -20.79 -11.56 -5.38
C THR A 29 -20.67 -12.96 -4.80
N THR A 30 -19.52 -13.29 -4.23
CA THR A 30 -19.30 -14.59 -3.54
C THR A 30 -20.21 -14.72 -2.31
N MET A 31 -20.41 -13.63 -1.57
CA MET A 31 -21.22 -13.59 -0.35
C MET A 31 -22.73 -13.64 -0.64
N ASP A 32 -23.17 -13.16 -1.79
CA ASP A 32 -24.56 -13.22 -2.22
C ASP A 32 -25.05 -14.65 -2.49
N ASN A 33 -24.13 -15.57 -2.80
CA ASN A 33 -24.42 -17.00 -2.93
C ASN A 33 -24.54 -17.72 -1.57
N LEU A 34 -24.22 -17.04 -0.46
CA LEU A 34 -24.30 -17.62 0.90
C LEU A 34 -25.67 -17.39 1.55
N SER A 35 -25.95 -18.16 2.59
CA SER A 35 -27.15 -17.95 3.43
C SER A 35 -27.21 -16.52 3.98
N TYR A 36 -28.42 -15.98 4.17
CA TYR A 36 -28.62 -14.60 4.66
C TYR A 36 -27.87 -14.29 5.96
N MET A 37 -27.82 -15.26 6.89
CA MET A 37 -27.09 -15.15 8.15
C MET A 37 -25.58 -15.15 7.93
N SER A 38 -25.07 -16.08 7.11
CA SER A 38 -23.65 -16.17 6.76
C SER A 38 -23.16 -14.89 6.09
N ARG A 39 -23.96 -14.33 5.17
CA ARG A 39 -23.66 -13.07 4.49
C ARG A 39 -23.55 -11.89 5.48
N ALA A 40 -24.51 -11.76 6.41
CA ALA A 40 -24.50 -10.68 7.40
C ALA A 40 -23.27 -10.74 8.31
N VAL A 41 -23.00 -11.91 8.91
CA VAL A 41 -21.85 -12.13 9.80
C VAL A 41 -20.53 -11.85 9.07
N MET A 42 -20.40 -12.42 7.87
CA MET A 42 -19.18 -12.30 7.09
C MET A 42 -18.93 -10.85 6.63
N SER A 43 -19.99 -10.10 6.28
CA SER A 43 -19.85 -8.69 5.86
C SER A 43 -19.30 -7.83 7.01
N GLY A 44 -19.76 -8.09 8.23
CA GLY A 44 -19.24 -7.42 9.43
C GLY A 44 -17.76 -7.72 9.65
N ILE A 45 -17.35 -8.98 9.49
CA ILE A 45 -15.94 -9.38 9.63
C ILE A 45 -15.06 -8.70 8.56
N PHE A 46 -15.48 -8.73 7.29
CA PHE A 46 -14.74 -8.05 6.22
C PHE A 46 -14.64 -6.55 6.45
N PHE A 47 -15.73 -5.89 6.86
CA PHE A 47 -15.73 -4.46 7.16
C PHE A 47 -14.74 -4.11 8.28
N ILE A 48 -14.74 -4.87 9.37
CA ILE A 48 -13.83 -4.64 10.51
C ILE A 48 -12.38 -4.87 10.09
N LEU A 49 -12.07 -5.99 9.42
CA LEU A 49 -10.70 -6.30 9.03
C LEU A 49 -10.18 -5.33 7.95
N HIS A 50 -11.03 -4.96 6.99
CA HIS A 50 -10.68 -4.02 5.93
C HIS A 50 -10.43 -2.61 6.48
N SER A 51 -11.33 -2.10 7.33
CA SER A 51 -11.17 -0.78 7.94
C SER A 51 -9.91 -0.70 8.83
N LEU A 52 -9.62 -1.75 9.61
CA LEU A 52 -8.39 -1.81 10.39
C LEU A 52 -7.14 -1.75 9.50
N THR A 53 -7.14 -2.52 8.41
CA THR A 53 -6.03 -2.54 7.44
C THR A 53 -5.81 -1.16 6.82
N ALA A 54 -6.88 -0.53 6.33
CA ALA A 54 -6.83 0.79 5.72
C ALA A 54 -6.37 1.87 6.72
N ALA A 55 -6.83 1.80 7.97
CA ALA A 55 -6.44 2.73 9.03
C ALA A 55 -4.93 2.66 9.33
N VAL A 56 -4.38 1.45 9.47
CA VAL A 56 -2.94 1.24 9.73
C VAL A 56 -2.11 1.72 8.54
N ALA A 57 -2.53 1.38 7.31
CA ALA A 57 -1.86 1.82 6.10
C ALA A 57 -1.83 3.36 6.00
N GLY A 58 -2.98 4.01 6.21
CA GLY A 58 -3.12 5.46 6.17
C GLY A 58 -2.25 6.17 7.21
N LEU A 59 -2.22 5.65 8.45
CA LEU A 59 -1.39 6.21 9.53
C LEU A 59 0.10 6.23 9.16
N ILE A 60 0.62 5.10 8.67
CA ILE A 60 2.04 4.97 8.29
C ILE A 60 2.37 5.88 7.12
N LEU A 61 1.48 5.98 6.12
CA LEU A 61 1.66 6.85 4.96
C LEU A 61 1.71 8.33 5.33
N ILE A 62 0.78 8.78 6.17
CA ILE A 62 0.74 10.17 6.62
C ILE A 62 2.02 10.51 7.39
N PHE A 63 2.46 9.62 8.29
CA PHE A 63 3.70 9.82 9.03
C PHE A 63 4.93 9.94 8.11
N ALA A 64 5.06 9.05 7.11
CA ALA A 64 6.16 9.07 6.15
C ALA A 64 6.20 10.37 5.33
N LEU A 65 5.03 10.82 4.83
CA LEU A 65 4.94 12.05 4.04
C LEU A 65 5.24 13.30 4.86
N VAL A 66 4.77 13.36 6.12
CA VAL A 66 5.09 14.48 7.03
C VAL A 66 6.59 14.57 7.26
N MET A 67 7.26 13.45 7.53
CA MET A 67 8.72 13.43 7.74
C MET A 67 9.52 13.92 6.52
N ILE A 68 9.13 13.49 5.33
CA ILE A 68 9.74 13.93 4.06
C ILE A 68 9.51 15.42 3.82
N THR A 69 8.28 15.89 4.06
CA THR A 69 7.91 17.30 3.86
C THR A 69 8.74 18.21 4.75
N ILE A 70 8.95 17.82 6.02
CA ILE A 70 9.79 18.58 6.96
C ILE A 70 11.26 18.58 6.50
N HIS A 71 11.80 17.45 6.06
CA HIS A 71 13.18 17.36 5.57
C HIS A 71 13.42 18.22 4.31
N LEU A 72 12.46 18.23 3.39
CA LEU A 72 12.51 19.06 2.18
C LEU A 72 12.31 20.55 2.49
N GLY A 73 11.48 20.89 3.48
CA GLY A 73 11.29 22.27 3.92
C GLY A 73 12.57 22.94 4.42
N LEU A 74 13.51 22.17 4.97
CA LEU A 74 14.81 22.65 5.43
C LEU A 74 15.87 22.74 4.30
N ALA A 75 15.57 22.25 3.08
CA ALA A 75 16.51 22.21 1.97
C ALA A 75 17.20 23.57 1.67
N PRO A 76 16.49 24.72 1.63
CA PRO A 76 17.12 26.00 1.29
C PRO A 76 18.24 26.40 2.26
N ILE A 77 18.08 26.06 3.55
CA ILE A 77 19.07 26.35 4.60
C ILE A 77 20.33 25.53 4.34
N PHE A 78 20.19 24.22 4.13
CA PHE A 78 21.32 23.33 3.86
C PHE A 78 22.02 23.66 2.54
N ILE A 79 21.27 24.03 1.50
CA ILE A 79 21.84 24.51 0.24
C ILE A 79 22.63 25.80 0.47
N GLY A 80 22.14 26.73 1.29
CA GLY A 80 22.89 27.93 1.67
C GLY A 80 24.21 27.60 2.41
N LEU A 81 24.18 26.63 3.32
CA LEU A 81 25.38 26.16 4.04
C LEU A 81 26.39 25.47 3.12
N SER A 82 25.97 24.91 1.98
CA SER A 82 26.86 24.25 1.02
C SER A 82 27.85 25.21 0.34
N VAL A 83 27.52 26.51 0.28
CA VAL A 83 28.35 27.55 -0.34
C VAL A 83 29.61 27.83 0.48
N PHE A 84 29.56 27.64 1.80
CA PHE A 84 30.71 27.83 2.67
C PHE A 84 31.46 26.51 2.85
N LYS A 85 32.77 26.53 2.58
CA LYS A 85 33.64 25.36 2.71
C LYS A 85 33.67 24.78 4.13
N ALA A 86 33.43 25.60 5.16
CA ALA A 86 33.39 25.18 6.55
C ALA A 86 32.09 24.45 6.96
N THR A 87 30.96 24.71 6.29
CA THR A 87 29.64 24.15 6.65
C THR A 87 29.08 23.20 5.60
N SER A 88 29.84 22.91 4.55
CA SER A 88 29.43 22.03 3.45
C SER A 88 29.11 20.60 3.91
N ASP A 89 29.76 20.12 4.96
CA ASP A 89 29.52 18.79 5.53
C ASP A 89 28.07 18.59 6.00
N PHE A 90 27.42 19.64 6.51
CA PHE A 90 26.00 19.58 6.90
C PHE A 90 25.07 19.36 5.70
N PHE A 91 25.39 19.93 4.55
CA PHE A 91 24.64 19.69 3.32
C PHE A 91 24.75 18.23 2.89
N PHE A 92 25.96 17.66 2.92
CA PHE A 92 26.14 16.26 2.54
C PHE A 92 25.46 15.29 3.51
N GLN A 93 25.47 15.58 4.81
CA GLN A 93 24.76 14.76 5.80
C GLN A 93 23.24 14.84 5.61
N TRP A 94 22.69 16.03 5.40
CA TRP A 94 21.28 16.23 5.09
C TRP A 94 20.88 15.56 3.77
N LEU A 95 21.69 15.69 2.72
CA LEU A 95 21.43 15.10 1.41
C LEU A 95 21.38 13.57 1.48
N ARG A 96 22.30 12.95 2.23
CA ARG A 96 22.31 11.50 2.48
C ARG A 96 21.03 11.06 3.20
N SER A 97 20.65 11.77 4.26
CA SER A 97 19.41 11.50 5.01
C SER A 97 18.16 11.64 4.12
N THR A 98 18.10 12.71 3.33
CA THR A 98 16.99 12.99 2.41
C THR A 98 16.85 11.91 1.34
N LEU A 99 17.97 11.47 0.76
CA LEU A 99 17.97 10.38 -0.22
C LEU A 99 17.42 9.09 0.38
N SER A 100 17.80 8.76 1.62
CA SER A 100 17.25 7.61 2.34
C SER A 100 15.74 7.74 2.59
N TYR A 101 15.24 8.93 2.93
CA TYR A 101 13.81 9.14 3.15
C TYR A 101 12.98 9.09 1.87
N VAL A 102 13.53 9.50 0.72
CA VAL A 102 12.85 9.40 -0.58
C VAL A 102 12.65 7.94 -1.02
N LEU A 103 13.45 6.99 -0.51
CA LEU A 103 13.24 5.57 -0.80
C LEU A 103 11.91 5.04 -0.24
N TYR A 104 11.37 5.63 0.84
CA TYR A 104 10.10 5.20 1.41
C TYR A 104 8.95 5.23 0.38
N PRO A 105 8.56 6.38 -0.22
CA PRO A 105 7.48 6.43 -1.20
C PRO A 105 7.75 5.61 -2.46
N ILE A 106 9.02 5.46 -2.87
CA ILE A 106 9.39 4.63 -4.04
C ILE A 106 9.10 3.16 -3.76
N VAL A 107 9.56 2.64 -2.62
CA VAL A 107 9.34 1.25 -2.21
C VAL A 107 7.85 0.99 -1.99
N ILE A 108 7.15 1.92 -1.33
CA ILE A 108 5.70 1.86 -1.16
C ILE A 108 5.01 1.74 -2.51
N ALA A 109 5.35 2.56 -3.50
CA ALA A 109 4.76 2.50 -4.82
C ALA A 109 5.02 1.17 -5.54
N ALA A 110 6.25 0.65 -5.43
CA ALA A 110 6.62 -0.65 -6.01
C ALA A 110 5.83 -1.81 -5.37
N VAL A 111 5.70 -1.78 -4.04
CA VAL A 111 4.96 -2.76 -3.25
C VAL A 111 3.46 -2.68 -3.53
N LEU A 112 2.86 -1.50 -3.54
CA LEU A 112 1.45 -1.34 -3.89
C LEU A 112 1.18 -1.80 -5.32
N GLY A 113 2.06 -1.45 -6.27
CA GLY A 113 1.97 -1.92 -7.64
C GLY A 113 2.07 -3.44 -7.78
N SER A 114 2.89 -4.11 -6.96
CA SER A 114 2.94 -5.57 -6.95
C SER A 114 1.68 -6.18 -6.33
N MET A 115 1.15 -5.59 -5.25
CA MET A 115 -0.11 -6.04 -4.62
C MET A 115 -1.31 -5.90 -5.55
N ILE A 116 -1.37 -4.82 -6.34
CA ILE A 116 -2.39 -4.66 -7.38
C ILE A 116 -2.34 -5.83 -8.37
N ARG A 117 -1.16 -6.14 -8.92
CA ARG A 117 -1.00 -7.25 -9.87
C ARG A 117 -1.34 -8.60 -9.26
N LEU A 118 -0.91 -8.85 -8.02
CA LEU A 118 -1.20 -10.11 -7.32
C LEU A 118 -2.69 -10.26 -7.05
N THR A 119 -3.35 -9.21 -6.57
CA THR A 119 -4.79 -9.20 -6.31
C THR A 119 -5.58 -9.43 -7.59
N GLN A 120 -5.24 -8.72 -8.67
CA GLN A 120 -5.86 -8.90 -9.98
C GLN A 120 -5.68 -10.35 -10.45
N GLY A 121 -4.46 -10.90 -10.36
CA GLY A 121 -4.20 -12.29 -10.68
C GLY A 121 -5.04 -13.28 -9.89
N VAL A 122 -5.24 -13.07 -8.58
CA VAL A 122 -6.09 -13.96 -7.79
C VAL A 122 -7.56 -13.80 -8.15
N VAL A 123 -8.06 -12.56 -8.24
CA VAL A 123 -9.47 -12.28 -8.55
C VAL A 123 -9.87 -12.81 -9.93
N ASP A 124 -8.98 -12.71 -10.92
CA ASP A 124 -9.24 -13.19 -12.29
C ASP A 124 -9.28 -14.72 -12.40
N ASN A 125 -8.72 -15.43 -11.41
CA ASN A 125 -8.77 -16.90 -11.33
C ASN A 125 -9.87 -17.41 -10.38
N LEU A 126 -10.58 -16.53 -9.69
CA LEU A 126 -11.72 -16.89 -8.86
C LEU A 126 -12.98 -16.92 -9.71
N ASP A 127 -13.76 -18.00 -9.61
CA ASP A 127 -15.13 -18.05 -10.14
C ASP A 127 -16.12 -17.82 -8.98
N PRO A 128 -16.50 -16.55 -8.71
CA PRO A 128 -17.36 -16.21 -7.57
C PRO A 128 -18.79 -16.74 -7.71
N THR A 129 -19.20 -17.23 -8.89
CA THR A 129 -20.57 -17.68 -9.15
C THR A 129 -20.82 -19.14 -8.77
N ASN A 130 -19.77 -19.95 -8.63
CA ASN A 130 -19.86 -21.37 -8.30
C ASN A 130 -19.49 -21.67 -6.83
N ILE A 131 -19.43 -20.65 -5.97
CA ILE A 131 -19.04 -20.77 -4.57
C ILE A 131 -20.29 -20.77 -3.68
N GLU A 132 -20.68 -21.95 -3.19
CA GLU A 132 -21.82 -22.11 -2.27
C GLU A 132 -21.39 -22.21 -0.78
N SER A 133 -20.08 -22.17 -0.53
CA SER A 133 -19.50 -22.36 0.81
C SER A 133 -18.68 -21.16 1.27
N ILE A 134 -18.71 -20.90 2.58
CA ILE A 134 -17.88 -19.88 3.25
C ILE A 134 -16.39 -20.10 2.95
N ALA A 135 -15.96 -21.34 2.69
CA ALA A 135 -14.58 -21.66 2.33
C ALA A 135 -14.09 -20.93 1.06
N GLY A 136 -14.97 -20.57 0.13
CA GLY A 136 -14.56 -19.81 -1.06
C GLY A 136 -14.24 -18.34 -0.78
N LEU A 137 -14.43 -17.87 0.46
CA LEU A 137 -13.99 -16.53 0.90
C LEU A 137 -12.55 -16.50 1.42
N VAL A 138 -11.92 -17.67 1.62
CA VAL A 138 -10.54 -17.79 2.09
C VAL A 138 -9.54 -16.99 1.23
N PRO A 139 -9.60 -16.99 -0.11
CA PRO A 139 -8.68 -16.22 -0.95
C PRO A 139 -8.71 -14.71 -0.66
N PHE A 140 -9.88 -14.15 -0.36
CA PHE A 140 -10.03 -12.73 -0.02
C PHE A 140 -9.39 -12.41 1.34
N LEU A 141 -9.58 -13.29 2.33
CA LEU A 141 -8.90 -13.17 3.63
C LEU A 141 -7.38 -13.28 3.48
N THR A 142 -6.89 -14.19 2.63
CA THR A 142 -5.47 -14.34 2.33
C THR A 142 -4.87 -13.06 1.75
N ILE A 143 -5.54 -12.42 0.77
CA ILE A 143 -5.09 -11.14 0.20
C ILE A 143 -5.06 -10.06 1.28
N LEU A 144 -6.08 -10.00 2.14
CA LEU A 144 -6.15 -9.01 3.22
C LEU A 144 -5.00 -9.18 4.24
N PHE A 145 -4.74 -10.41 4.68
CA PHE A 145 -3.61 -10.68 5.56
C PHE A 145 -2.26 -10.40 4.90
N MET A 146 -2.10 -10.76 3.62
CA MET A 146 -0.88 -10.49 2.88
C MET A 146 -0.64 -8.99 2.72
N MET A 147 -1.69 -8.21 2.52
CA MET A 147 -1.62 -6.76 2.44
C MET A 147 -1.13 -6.15 3.76
N ILE A 148 -1.70 -6.55 4.89
CA ILE A 148 -1.26 -6.12 6.24
C ILE A 148 0.21 -6.48 6.45
N PHE A 149 0.58 -7.74 6.20
CA PHE A 149 1.94 -8.24 6.40
C PHE A 149 2.95 -7.43 5.59
N THR A 150 2.61 -7.16 4.33
CA THR A 150 3.46 -6.40 3.42
C THR A 150 3.61 -4.95 3.88
N ILE A 151 2.53 -4.29 4.31
CA ILE A 151 2.57 -2.91 4.81
C ILE A 151 3.50 -2.80 6.04
N VAL A 152 3.42 -3.75 6.96
CA VAL A 152 4.26 -3.79 8.17
C VAL A 152 5.74 -4.02 7.84
N LEU A 153 6.05 -4.68 6.71
CA LEU A 153 7.42 -4.93 6.25
C LEU A 153 8.05 -3.75 5.50
N ILE A 154 7.27 -2.78 5.03
CA ILE A 154 7.79 -1.63 4.26
C ILE A 154 8.96 -0.92 4.98
N PRO A 155 8.90 -0.61 6.28
CA PRO A 155 10.01 0.02 6.98
C PRO A 155 11.28 -0.83 6.95
N MET A 156 11.16 -2.16 7.05
CA MET A 156 12.30 -3.07 6.99
C MET A 156 12.95 -3.08 5.61
N ILE A 157 12.12 -3.13 4.54
CA ILE A 157 12.60 -3.09 3.15
C ILE A 157 13.37 -1.79 2.89
N VAL A 158 12.80 -0.66 3.32
CA VAL A 158 13.44 0.65 3.11
C VAL A 158 14.71 0.80 3.94
N SER A 159 14.72 0.33 5.19
CA SER A 159 15.92 0.33 6.04
C SER A 159 17.05 -0.52 5.44
N GLY A 160 16.73 -1.67 4.84
CA GLY A 160 17.72 -2.49 4.15
C GLY A 160 18.29 -1.82 2.89
N LEU A 161 17.46 -1.13 2.12
CA LEU A 161 17.88 -0.43 0.89
C LEU A 161 18.66 0.85 1.16
N SER A 162 18.31 1.58 2.21
CA SER A 162 18.96 2.84 2.60
C SER A 162 20.31 2.66 3.29
N GLY A 163 20.67 1.43 3.66
CA GLY A 163 21.95 1.11 4.31
C GLY A 163 22.06 1.60 5.77
N MET A 164 20.99 2.14 6.36
CA MET A 164 20.98 2.60 7.77
C MET A 164 21.03 1.46 8.80
N VAL A 165 20.98 0.20 8.37
CA VAL A 165 21.09 -0.97 9.27
C VAL A 165 22.55 -1.31 9.62
N ALA A 166 23.54 -0.53 9.17
CA ALA A 166 24.94 -0.71 9.54
C ALA A 166 25.68 0.62 9.72
N ALA A 167 25.31 1.37 10.77
CA ALA A 167 26.15 2.39 11.39
C ALA A 167 25.91 2.41 12.90
#